data_AF-A0A2S7TCV7-F1
#
_entry.id   AF-A0A2S7TCV7-F1
#
_cell.length_a   1.000
_cell.length_b   1.000
_cell.length_c   1.000
_cell.angle_alpha   90.00
_cell.angle_beta   90.00
_cell.angle_gamma   90.00
#
_symmetry.space_group_name_H-M   'P 1'
#
loop_
_entity.id
_entity.type
_entity.pdbx_description
1 polymer ?
#
loop_
_entity_poly.entity_id
_entity_poly.type
_entity_poly.pdbx_seq_one_letter_code
_entity_poly.pdbx_strand_id
1 'polypeptide(L)'
;MKQNIIGILIFTMILTSCSNKVVADFEIMNNTEFNIDSLKIEPNISDVGKYISLKKGEKAEYKSDMTTIAKTDGAYQISFLVNGINKTQVFGYYTNGYPLERITKIKIEKDTILIDQVFEKY
;
A
#
# COMPACT_ATOMS: atom_id res chain seq x y z
N MET A 1 -25.51 -24.89 36.78
CA MET A 1 -25.82 -23.69 35.96
C MET A 1 -24.63 -22.76 35.73
N LYS A 2 -23.73 -22.50 36.70
CA LYS A 2 -22.56 -21.60 36.51
C LYS A 2 -21.50 -22.10 35.51
N GLN A 3 -21.29 -23.42 35.38
CA GLN A 3 -20.32 -23.99 34.44
C GLN A 3 -20.69 -23.76 32.96
N ASN A 4 -21.99 -23.68 32.62
CA ASN A 4 -22.43 -23.46 31.24
C ASN A 4 -22.25 -22.00 30.79
N ILE A 5 -22.19 -21.05 31.73
CA ILE A 5 -22.00 -19.63 31.44
C ILE A 5 -20.55 -19.35 31.01
N ILE A 6 -19.57 -20.03 31.64
CA ILE A 6 -18.15 -19.88 31.29
C ILE A 6 -17.87 -20.39 29.87
N GLY A 7 -18.47 -21.52 29.49
CA GLY A 7 -18.35 -22.05 28.12
C GLY A 7 -18.92 -21.10 27.07
N ILE A 8 -20.07 -20.48 27.35
CA ILE A 8 -20.67 -19.48 26.45
C ILE A 8 -19.80 -18.22 26.35
N LEU A 9 -19.23 -17.75 27.47
CA LEU A 9 -18.38 -16.57 27.50
C LEU A 9 -17.10 -16.75 26.66
N ILE A 10 -16.46 -17.91 26.79
CA ILE A 10 -15.27 -18.27 26.00
C ILE A 10 -15.64 -18.40 24.51
N PHE A 11 -16.78 -19.00 24.19
CA PHE A 11 -17.24 -19.13 22.80
C PHE A 11 -17.54 -17.76 22.16
N THR A 12 -18.12 -16.82 22.91
CA THR A 12 -18.38 -15.46 22.41
C THR A 12 -17.10 -14.64 22.19
N MET A 13 -16.02 -14.91 22.92
CA MET A 13 -14.76 -14.18 22.79
C MET A 13 -13.97 -14.55 21.52
N ILE A 14 -14.17 -15.77 21.01
CA ILE A 14 -13.49 -16.26 19.80
C ILE A 14 -14.13 -15.66 18.53
N LEU A 15 -15.43 -15.29 18.60
CA LEU A 15 -16.17 -14.72 17.47
C LEU A 15 -15.88 -13.23 17.23
N THR A 16 -15.17 -12.54 18.14
CA THR A 16 -14.85 -11.11 18.02
C THR A 16 -13.48 -10.83 17.41
N SER A 17 -12.76 -11.84 16.89
CA SER A 17 -11.50 -11.61 16.18
C SER A 17 -11.79 -11.06 14.78
N CYS A 18 -12.03 -9.75 14.69
CA CYS A 18 -12.14 -9.05 13.43
C CYS A 18 -10.73 -8.62 12.99
N SER A 19 -10.18 -9.25 11.95
CA SER A 19 -8.94 -8.77 11.33
C SER A 19 -9.25 -7.52 10.50
N ASN A 20 -9.02 -6.34 11.06
CA ASN A 20 -9.16 -5.09 10.34
C ASN A 20 -8.19 -5.08 9.15
N LYS A 21 -8.73 -5.01 7.94
CA LYS A 21 -7.93 -4.87 6.73
C LYS A 21 -7.31 -3.48 6.71
N VAL A 22 -5.98 -3.41 6.58
CA VAL A 22 -5.25 -2.14 6.47
C VAL A 22 -4.74 -2.03 5.04
N VAL A 23 -5.08 -0.93 4.37
CA VAL A 23 -4.73 -0.71 2.95
C VAL A 23 -4.18 0.69 2.79
N ALA A 24 -3.06 0.82 2.09
CA ALA A 24 -2.61 2.10 1.58
C ALA A 24 -3.10 2.28 0.13
N ASP A 25 -3.71 3.42 -0.13
CA ASP A 25 -4.31 3.76 -1.43
C ASP A 25 -3.38 4.67 -2.24
N PHE A 26 -3.20 4.30 -3.51
CA PHE A 26 -2.34 5.00 -4.45
C PHE A 26 -3.08 5.27 -5.76
N GLU A 27 -2.79 6.42 -6.35
CA GLU A 27 -3.19 6.78 -7.70
C GLU A 27 -1.94 7.04 -8.52
N ILE A 28 -1.73 6.28 -9.60
CA ILE A 28 -0.48 6.30 -10.36
C ILE A 28 -0.79 6.74 -11.78
N MET A 29 0.00 7.68 -12.31
CA MET A 29 -0.09 8.13 -13.70
C MET A 29 1.26 8.00 -14.39
N ASN A 30 1.26 7.37 -15.56
CA ASN A 30 2.42 7.30 -16.44
C ASN A 30 2.43 8.47 -17.42
N ASN A 31 3.22 9.51 -17.13
CA ASN A 31 3.44 10.66 -18.00
C ASN A 31 4.70 10.52 -18.87
N THR A 32 5.31 9.34 -18.90
CA THR A 32 6.47 9.10 -19.76
C THR A 32 6.03 8.82 -21.19
N GLU A 33 7.00 8.85 -22.12
CA GLU A 33 6.78 8.45 -23.52
C GLU A 33 6.79 6.92 -23.71
N PHE A 34 7.00 6.14 -22.64
CA PHE A 34 7.17 4.69 -22.69
C PHE A 34 6.07 3.97 -21.88
N ASN A 35 5.89 2.69 -22.16
CA ASN A 35 5.12 1.84 -21.25
C ASN A 35 5.95 1.55 -20.01
N ILE A 36 5.28 1.50 -18.87
CA ILE A 36 5.84 1.05 -17.61
C ILE A 36 5.40 -0.38 -17.39
N ASP A 37 6.35 -1.23 -17.04
CA ASP A 37 6.11 -2.63 -16.77
C ASP A 37 6.59 -3.03 -15.38
N SER A 38 6.02 -4.12 -14.85
CA SER A 38 6.38 -4.67 -13.54
C SER A 38 6.38 -3.61 -12.42
N LEU A 39 5.45 -2.66 -12.46
CA LEU A 39 5.30 -1.66 -11.41
C LEU A 39 4.73 -2.31 -10.15
N LYS A 40 5.38 -2.03 -9.02
CA LYS A 40 4.97 -2.48 -7.70
C LYS A 40 5.13 -1.36 -6.68
N ILE A 41 4.18 -1.25 -5.76
CA ILE A 41 4.28 -0.40 -4.57
C ILE A 41 4.05 -1.26 -3.32
N GLU A 42 4.96 -1.15 -2.36
CA GLU A 42 4.94 -1.94 -1.14
C GLU A 42 5.55 -1.18 0.06
N PRO A 43 5.21 -1.56 1.31
CA PRO A 43 5.95 -1.16 2.49
C PRO A 43 7.40 -1.67 2.41
N ASN A 44 8.39 -0.84 2.69
CA ASN A 44 9.82 -1.16 2.50
C ASN A 44 10.34 -2.30 3.40
N ILE A 45 9.55 -2.72 4.39
CA ILE A 45 9.82 -3.88 5.26
C ILE A 45 9.17 -5.18 4.76
N SER A 46 8.50 -5.15 3.60
CA SER A 46 7.75 -6.25 3.02
C SER A 46 8.03 -6.36 1.52
N ASP A 47 8.01 -7.58 1.00
CA ASP A 47 8.09 -7.85 -0.45
C ASP A 47 6.73 -8.27 -1.03
N VAL A 48 5.65 -7.90 -0.32
CA VAL A 48 4.27 -8.25 -0.68
C VAL A 48 3.69 -7.10 -1.51
N GLY A 49 3.45 -7.37 -2.78
CA GLY A 49 2.81 -6.42 -3.69
C GLY A 49 2.28 -7.10 -4.93
N LYS A 50 1.43 -6.39 -5.67
CA LYS A 50 0.95 -6.86 -6.97
C LYS A 50 1.74 -6.14 -8.05
N TYR A 51 2.11 -6.87 -9.09
CA TYR A 51 2.69 -6.24 -10.28
C TYR A 51 1.56 -5.74 -11.17
N ILE A 52 1.71 -4.51 -11.66
CA ILE A 52 0.87 -3.95 -12.71
C ILE A 52 1.75 -3.35 -13.82
N SER A 53 1.16 -3.14 -14.98
CA SER A 53 1.79 -2.42 -16.10
C SER A 53 0.91 -1.24 -16.47
N LEU A 54 1.52 -0.15 -16.92
CA LEU A 54 0.82 1.07 -17.34
C LEU A 54 1.26 1.45 -18.76
N LYS A 55 0.30 1.62 -19.66
CA LYS A 55 0.56 2.23 -20.96
C LYS A 55 0.96 3.69 -20.81
N LYS A 56 1.60 4.23 -21.85
CA LYS A 56 1.82 5.67 -21.96
C LYS A 56 0.52 6.46 -21.72
N GLY A 57 0.55 7.44 -20.82
CA GLY A 57 -0.59 8.29 -20.47
C GLY A 57 -1.64 7.62 -19.59
N GLU A 58 -1.46 6.35 -19.23
CA GLU A 58 -2.43 5.60 -18.43
C GLU A 58 -2.37 6.03 -16.96
N LYS A 59 -3.54 5.98 -16.34
CA LYS A 59 -3.75 6.21 -14.92
C LYS A 59 -4.39 4.97 -14.30
N ALA A 60 -3.89 4.54 -13.14
CA ALA A 60 -4.43 3.40 -12.40
C ALA A 60 -4.55 3.69 -10.91
N GLU A 61 -5.51 3.04 -10.28
CA GLU A 61 -5.59 2.91 -8.83
C GLU A 61 -4.81 1.67 -8.40
N TYR A 62 -4.05 1.80 -7.31
CA TYR A 62 -3.28 0.71 -6.74
C TYR A 62 -3.50 0.66 -5.23
N LYS A 63 -3.68 -0.55 -4.69
CA LYS A 63 -3.93 -0.79 -3.28
C LYS A 63 -2.86 -1.71 -2.72
N SER A 64 -2.08 -1.21 -1.77
CA SER A 64 -1.08 -2.01 -1.06
C SER A 64 -1.69 -2.57 0.22
N ASP A 65 -1.69 -3.90 0.37
CA ASP A 65 -2.21 -4.56 1.57
C ASP A 65 -1.17 -4.51 2.69
N MET A 66 -1.50 -3.80 3.76
CA MET A 66 -0.66 -3.61 4.95
C MET A 66 -1.18 -4.43 6.15
N THR A 67 -2.16 -5.30 5.94
CA THR A 67 -2.83 -6.01 7.05
C THR A 67 -1.85 -6.89 7.83
N THR A 68 -0.96 -7.59 7.13
CA THR A 68 -0.05 -8.59 7.72
C THR A 68 1.38 -8.11 7.92
N ILE A 69 1.68 -6.83 7.67
CA ILE A 69 3.03 -6.31 7.88
C ILE A 69 3.32 -6.12 9.37
N ALA A 70 4.61 -6.11 9.73
CA ALA A 70 5.03 -5.85 11.10
C ALA A 70 4.51 -4.48 11.59
N LYS A 71 4.04 -4.43 12.84
CA LYS A 71 3.52 -3.24 13.50
C LYS A 71 4.66 -2.34 13.97
N THR A 72 5.34 -1.75 13.00
CA THR A 72 6.48 -0.85 13.14
C THR A 72 6.31 0.34 12.20
N ASP A 73 7.13 1.35 12.39
CA ASP A 73 7.26 2.47 11.48
C ASP A 73 8.08 2.09 10.25
N GLY A 74 7.84 2.78 9.14
CA GLY A 74 8.57 2.55 7.90
C GLY A 74 8.16 3.50 6.78
N ALA A 75 8.56 3.16 5.56
CA ALA A 75 8.31 3.97 4.37
C ALA A 75 7.83 3.08 3.22
N TYR A 76 7.28 3.68 2.18
CA TYR A 76 6.90 2.95 0.97
C TYR A 76 8.07 2.86 0.00
N GLN A 77 8.02 1.88 -0.88
CA GLN A 77 8.90 1.76 -2.03
C GLN A 77 8.06 1.57 -3.29
N ILE A 78 8.41 2.31 -4.35
CA ILE A 78 7.93 2.07 -5.70
C ILE A 78 9.08 1.51 -6.52
N SER A 79 8.83 0.44 -7.27
CA SER A 79 9.77 -0.14 -8.24
C SER A 79 9.06 -0.43 -9.55
N PHE A 80 9.74 -0.22 -10.68
CA PHE A 80 9.20 -0.48 -12.01
C PHE A 80 10.30 -0.52 -13.09
N LEU A 81 9.96 -1.10 -14.23
CA LEU A 81 10.76 -1.12 -15.45
C LEU A 81 10.22 -0.08 -16.44
N VAL A 82 11.07 0.84 -16.91
CA VAL A 82 10.72 1.78 -17.98
C VAL A 82 11.85 1.84 -19.00
N ASN A 83 11.52 1.62 -20.28
CA ASN A 83 12.50 1.60 -21.37
C ASN A 83 13.73 0.68 -21.08
N GLY A 84 13.50 -0.49 -20.48
CA GLY A 84 14.56 -1.44 -20.12
C GLY A 84 15.38 -1.07 -18.87
N ILE A 85 15.07 0.05 -18.20
CA ILE A 85 15.78 0.52 -17.01
C ILE A 85 14.90 0.31 -15.78
N ASN A 86 15.44 -0.39 -14.77
CA ASN A 86 14.80 -0.51 -13.46
C ASN A 86 14.94 0.79 -12.68
N LYS A 87 13.83 1.31 -12.17
CA LYS A 87 13.80 2.43 -11.24
C LYS A 87 13.18 2.00 -9.92
N THR A 88 13.79 2.44 -8.83
CA THR A 88 13.30 2.22 -7.47
C THR A 88 13.43 3.51 -6.67
N GLN A 89 12.40 3.87 -5.92
CA GLN A 89 12.41 5.03 -5.04
C GLN A 89 11.66 4.73 -3.74
N VAL A 90 12.27 5.09 -2.61
CA VAL A 90 11.62 5.06 -1.29
C VAL A 90 10.95 6.42 -1.05
N PHE A 91 9.74 6.41 -0.47
CA PHE A 91 8.96 7.62 -0.24
C PHE A 91 7.93 7.46 0.89
N GLY A 92 7.38 8.59 1.34
CA GLY A 92 6.33 8.63 2.34
C GLY A 92 6.77 8.05 3.68
N TYR A 93 5.80 7.91 4.58
CA TYR A 93 6.02 7.35 5.90
C TYR A 93 4.71 6.79 6.44
N TYR A 94 4.78 5.62 7.04
CA TYR A 94 3.68 5.00 7.78
C TYR A 94 4.16 4.70 9.20
N THR A 95 3.22 4.67 10.15
CA THR A 95 3.54 4.37 11.55
C THR A 95 2.73 3.19 12.05
N ASN A 96 3.36 2.33 12.85
CA ASN A 96 2.73 1.16 13.44
C ASN A 96 2.01 0.25 12.41
N GLY A 97 2.51 0.19 11.18
CA GLY A 97 1.91 -0.52 10.06
C GLY A 97 0.59 0.08 9.50
N TYR A 98 0.31 1.36 9.74
CA TYR A 98 -0.85 2.08 9.19
C TYR A 98 -0.42 3.27 8.34
N PRO A 99 -1.03 3.47 7.14
CA PRO A 99 -0.82 4.68 6.35
C PRO A 99 -1.24 5.92 7.13
N LEU A 100 -0.52 7.02 6.93
CA LEU A 100 -0.88 8.32 7.51
C LEU A 100 -1.77 9.12 6.56
N GLU A 101 -1.50 8.99 5.27
CA GLU A 101 -2.26 9.56 4.20
C GLU A 101 -3.59 8.85 3.98
N ARG A 102 -4.56 9.59 3.43
CA ARG A 102 -5.78 9.03 2.84
C ARG A 102 -5.50 8.43 1.46
N ILE A 103 -4.66 9.10 0.66
CA ILE A 103 -4.24 8.64 -0.66
C ILE A 103 -2.91 9.28 -1.04
N THR A 104 -2.03 8.52 -1.70
CA THR A 104 -0.81 9.04 -2.31
C THR A 104 -0.92 9.06 -3.83
N LYS A 105 -0.76 10.24 -4.43
CA LYS A 105 -0.77 10.42 -5.88
C LYS A 105 0.65 10.42 -6.41
N ILE A 106 0.91 9.58 -7.40
CA ILE A 106 2.23 9.37 -8.00
C ILE A 106 2.15 9.68 -9.48
N LYS A 107 3.00 10.59 -9.96
CA LYS A 107 3.20 10.83 -11.39
C LYS A 107 4.62 10.43 -11.76
N ILE A 108 4.71 9.47 -12.68
CA ILE A 108 5.98 9.02 -13.22
C ILE A 108 6.24 9.86 -14.47
N GLU A 109 7.13 10.83 -14.33
CA GLU A 109 7.58 11.72 -15.41
C GLU A 109 8.83 11.12 -16.07
N LYS A 110 9.26 11.71 -17.19
CA LYS A 110 10.43 11.24 -17.95
C LYS A 110 11.67 11.03 -17.06
N ASP A 111 11.99 12.04 -16.26
CA ASP A 111 13.24 12.10 -15.49
C ASP A 111 13.03 12.15 -13.98
N THR A 112 11.77 12.13 -13.50
CA THR A 112 11.45 12.28 -12.08
C THR A 112 10.17 11.53 -11.70
N ILE A 113 9.95 11.35 -10.39
CA ILE A 113 8.72 10.82 -9.81
C ILE A 113 8.18 11.89 -8.87
N LEU A 114 6.99 12.42 -9.18
CA LEU A 114 6.31 13.40 -8.34
C LEU A 114 5.35 12.66 -7.40
N ILE A 115 5.41 13.00 -6.11
CA ILE A 115 4.65 12.31 -5.06
C ILE A 115 3.91 13.38 -4.25
N ASP A 116 2.59 13.24 -4.18
CA ASP A 116 1.68 14.12 -3.44
C ASP A 116 0.85 13.28 -2.46
N GLN A 117 1.07 13.50 -1.16
CA GLN A 117 0.40 12.76 -0.08
C GLN A 117 -0.76 13.59 0.46
N VAL A 118 -1.98 13.08 0.32
CA VAL A 118 -3.20 13.76 0.77
C VAL A 118 -3.64 13.15 2.09
N PHE A 119 -3.60 13.94 3.16
CA PHE A 119 -4.01 13.54 4.51
C PHE A 119 -5.50 13.80 4.76
N GLU A 120 -6.09 13.07 5.70
CA GLU A 120 -7.42 13.39 6.25
C GLU A 120 -7.42 14.82 6.83
N LYS A 121 -8.50 15.57 6.59
CA LYS A 121 -8.71 16.87 7.23
C LYS A 121 -9.44 16.63 8.55
N TYR A 122 -8.76 16.88 9.65
CA TYR A 122 -9.33 16.84 11.00
C TYR A 122 -10.12 18.11 11.31
#